data_AF-A0A0C3JIH9-F1
#
_entry.id   AF-A0A0C3JIH9-F1
#
_cell.length_a   1.000
_cell.length_b   1.000
_cell.length_c   1.000
_cell.angle_alpha   90.00
_cell.angle_beta   90.00
_cell.angle_gamma   90.00
#
_symmetry.space_group_name_H-M   'P 1'
#
loop_
_entity.id
_entity.type
_entity.pdbx_description
1 polymer ?
#
loop_
_entity_poly.entity_id
_entity_poly.type
_entity_poly.pdbx_seq_one_letter_code
_entity_poly.pdbx_strand_id
1 'polypeptide(L)'
;VRPLHSSFYDFLTDEKRSEKFHVDASNVHANLATGSLHVMQEGLRFNICKLESSYMRNSEISHLAERIKECIPDHLSYSCRFWHTHVRETKFDAHIAAEVKALLANERILFWLEALGLLDALSNVPEALT
;
A
#
# COMPACT_ATOMS: atom_id res chain seq x y z
N VAL A 1 -2.37 -2.41 15.00
CA VAL A 1 -2.48 -3.51 15.99
C VAL A 1 -2.00 -4.79 15.33
N ARG A 2 -1.06 -5.52 15.93
CA ARG A 2 -0.56 -6.80 15.39
C ARG A 2 -0.80 -7.90 16.44
N PRO A 3 -1.55 -8.97 16.12
CA PRO A 3 -1.69 -10.09 17.05
C PRO A 3 -0.33 -10.75 17.29
N LEU A 4 -0.06 -11.15 18.54
CA LEU A 4 1.23 -11.74 18.93
C LEU A 4 1.33 -13.25 18.66
N HIS A 5 0.20 -13.91 18.36
CA HIS A 5 0.17 -15.36 18.16
C HIS A 5 -0.72 -15.76 16.99
N SER A 6 -0.25 -16.71 16.17
CA SER A 6 -0.96 -17.19 14.96
C SER A 6 -2.32 -17.80 15.29
N SER A 7 -2.46 -18.45 16.44
CA SER A 7 -3.74 -19.04 16.87
C SER A 7 -4.88 -18.02 16.98
N PHE A 8 -4.58 -16.73 17.17
CA PHE A 8 -5.61 -15.70 17.18
C PHE A 8 -6.14 -15.41 15.78
N TYR A 9 -5.25 -15.38 14.79
CA TYR A 9 -5.64 -15.29 13.39
C TYR A 9 -6.45 -16.52 12.99
N ASP A 10 -5.93 -17.72 13.28
CA ASP A 10 -6.60 -19.00 12.98
C ASP A 10 -7.98 -19.11 13.64
N PHE A 11 -8.15 -18.49 14.81
CA PHE A 11 -9.45 -18.42 15.47
C PHE A 11 -10.41 -17.52 14.70
N LEU A 12 -10.00 -16.29 14.36
CA LEU A 12 -10.87 -15.31 13.68
C LEU A 12 -11.26 -15.74 12.26
N THR A 13 -10.42 -16.51 11.57
CA THR A 13 -10.69 -16.98 10.20
C THR A 13 -11.41 -18.32 10.13
N ASP A 14 -11.74 -18.95 11.28
CA ASP A 14 -12.56 -20.16 11.34
C ASP A 14 -13.96 -19.81 11.85
N GLU A 15 -14.92 -19.76 10.92
CA GLU A 15 -16.33 -19.44 11.20
C GLU A 15 -16.92 -20.32 12.31
N LYS A 16 -16.57 -21.62 12.34
CA LYS A 16 -17.10 -22.56 13.33
C LYS A 16 -16.55 -22.30 14.73
N ARG A 17 -15.36 -21.72 14.83
CA ARG A 17 -14.70 -21.43 16.11
C ARG A 17 -15.00 -20.04 16.64
N SER A 18 -15.13 -19.05 15.75
CA SER A 18 -15.26 -17.64 16.11
C SER A 18 -16.69 -17.10 16.08
N GLU A 19 -17.62 -17.80 15.43
CA GLU A 19 -19.05 -17.45 15.34
C GLU A 19 -19.24 -15.95 15.00
N LYS A 20 -19.78 -15.15 15.92
CA LYS A 20 -20.01 -13.71 15.75
C LYS A 20 -18.75 -12.86 15.56
N PHE A 21 -17.57 -13.43 15.82
CA PHE A 21 -16.27 -12.79 15.63
C PHE A 21 -15.57 -13.25 14.35
N HIS A 22 -16.24 -14.04 13.51
CA HIS A 22 -15.70 -14.52 12.25
C HIS A 22 -15.36 -13.36 11.30
N VAL A 23 -14.18 -13.45 10.71
CA VAL A 23 -13.68 -12.52 9.70
C VAL A 23 -13.47 -13.29 8.41
N ASP A 24 -14.26 -12.97 7.39
CA ASP A 24 -14.05 -13.49 6.04
C ASP A 24 -12.77 -12.88 5.44
N ALA A 25 -11.67 -13.62 5.55
CA ALA A 25 -10.35 -13.20 5.07
C ALA A 25 -10.36 -12.84 3.57
N SER A 26 -11.16 -13.55 2.76
CA SER A 26 -11.32 -13.27 1.33
C SER A 26 -11.89 -11.87 1.08
N ASN A 27 -12.88 -11.48 1.88
CA ASN A 27 -13.49 -10.15 1.79
C ASN A 27 -12.55 -9.07 2.36
N VAL A 28 -11.74 -9.40 3.36
CA VAL A 28 -10.74 -8.47 3.93
C VAL A 28 -9.69 -8.05 2.90
N HIS A 29 -9.12 -8.98 2.13
CA HIS A 29 -8.13 -8.62 1.11
C HIS A 29 -8.72 -7.72 0.03
N ALA A 30 -9.96 -7.97 -0.41
CA ALA A 30 -10.64 -7.12 -1.38
C ALA A 30 -10.83 -5.69 -0.83
N ASN A 31 -11.33 -5.56 0.40
CA ASN A 31 -11.51 -4.27 1.05
C ASN A 31 -10.19 -3.52 1.26
N LEU A 32 -9.12 -4.22 1.64
CA LEU A 32 -7.79 -3.62 1.80
C LEU A 32 -7.16 -3.24 0.47
N ALA A 33 -7.39 -4.00 -0.61
CA ALA A 33 -6.96 -3.66 -1.96
C ALA A 33 -7.65 -2.37 -2.43
N THR A 34 -8.98 -2.32 -2.41
CA THR A 34 -9.77 -1.13 -2.78
C THR A 34 -9.40 0.07 -1.91
N GLY A 35 -9.37 -0.10 -0.58
CA GLY A 35 -8.98 0.98 0.33
C GLY A 35 -7.57 1.50 0.07
N SER A 36 -6.62 0.61 -0.22
CA SER A 36 -5.24 1.01 -0.54
C SER A 36 -5.13 1.74 -1.87
N LEU A 37 -5.82 1.25 -2.90
CA LEU A 37 -5.86 1.89 -4.21
C LEU A 37 -6.49 3.28 -4.11
N HIS A 38 -7.58 3.43 -3.36
CA HIS A 38 -8.23 4.71 -3.11
C HIS A 38 -7.32 5.69 -2.35
N VAL A 39 -6.68 5.25 -1.25
CA VAL A 39 -5.69 6.05 -0.52
C VAL A 39 -4.57 6.52 -1.43
N MET A 40 -4.06 5.65 -2.30
CA MET A 40 -3.02 6.03 -3.26
C MET A 40 -3.54 6.99 -4.32
N GLN A 41 -4.78 6.85 -4.78
CA GLN A 41 -5.41 7.78 -5.72
C GLN A 41 -5.55 9.19 -5.13
N GLU A 42 -5.82 9.32 -3.83
CA GLU A 42 -5.95 10.62 -3.17
C GLU A 42 -4.61 11.20 -2.70
N GLY A 43 -3.71 10.35 -2.20
CA GLY A 43 -2.49 10.77 -1.52
C GLY A 43 -1.26 10.93 -2.42
N LEU A 44 -1.17 10.17 -3.52
CA LEU A 44 -0.02 10.26 -4.42
C LEU A 44 -0.05 11.55 -5.24
N ARG A 45 1.11 12.21 -5.31
CA ARG A 45 1.33 13.41 -6.11
C ARG A 45 2.81 13.54 -6.45
N PHE A 46 3.11 14.25 -7.53
CA PHE A 46 4.46 14.61 -7.91
C PHE A 46 5.20 15.33 -6.77
N ASN A 47 6.46 14.95 -6.54
CA ASN A 47 7.34 15.58 -5.57
C ASN A 47 6.68 15.65 -4.17
N ILE A 48 6.21 14.50 -3.67
CA ILE A 48 5.32 14.44 -2.50
C ILE A 48 5.94 15.05 -1.25
N CYS A 49 7.27 14.94 -1.11
CA CYS A 49 8.07 15.53 -0.04
C CYS A 49 8.58 16.94 -0.34
N LYS A 50 8.21 17.55 -1.47
CA LYS A 50 8.58 18.91 -1.92
C LYS A 50 10.08 19.13 -2.03
N LEU A 51 10.82 18.11 -2.46
CA LEU A 51 12.27 18.16 -2.59
C LEU A 51 12.69 19.29 -3.53
N GLU A 52 13.80 19.92 -3.17
CA GLU A 52 14.36 21.08 -3.86
C GLU A 52 14.94 20.70 -5.22
N SER A 53 15.39 19.45 -5.36
CA SER A 53 16.02 18.93 -6.56
C SER A 53 15.91 17.42 -6.66
N SER A 54 15.78 16.91 -7.89
CA SER A 54 15.91 15.48 -8.20
C SER A 54 17.36 15.05 -8.52
N TYR A 55 18.30 15.99 -8.56
CA TYR A 55 19.72 15.71 -8.86
C TYR A 55 20.52 15.23 -7.63
N MET A 56 19.97 15.39 -6.43
CA MET A 56 20.58 14.92 -5.19
C MET A 56 20.05 13.54 -4.83
N ARG A 57 20.90 12.68 -4.27
CA ARG A 57 20.45 11.40 -3.72
C ARG A 57 19.62 11.66 -2.46
N ASN A 58 18.64 10.80 -2.20
CA ASN A 58 17.84 10.87 -0.97
C ASN A 58 18.70 10.92 0.30
N SER A 59 19.84 10.20 0.32
CA SER A 59 20.78 10.20 1.45
C SER A 59 21.50 11.52 1.69
N GLU A 60 21.50 12.44 0.71
CA GLU A 60 22.15 13.75 0.77
C GLU A 60 21.18 14.86 1.21
N ILE A 61 19.89 14.55 1.35
CA ILE A 61 18.86 15.51 1.70
C ILE A 61 18.74 15.60 3.23
N SER A 62 19.01 16.79 3.77
CA SER A 62 18.89 17.06 5.20
C SER A 62 17.44 16.98 5.66
N HIS A 63 17.21 16.43 6.86
CA HIS A 63 15.87 16.27 7.48
C HIS A 63 14.86 15.47 6.62
N LEU A 64 15.31 14.68 5.66
CA LEU A 64 14.42 13.93 4.76
C LEU A 64 13.46 13.00 5.52
N ALA A 65 13.93 12.34 6.58
CA ALA A 65 13.11 11.43 7.38
C ALA A 65 11.92 12.13 8.06
N GLU A 66 12.09 13.36 8.51
CA GLU A 66 11.02 14.17 9.11
C GLU A 66 10.00 14.57 8.03
N ARG A 67 10.48 15.05 6.88
CA ARG A 67 9.64 15.40 5.73
C ARG A 67 8.82 14.22 5.22
N ILE A 68 9.41 13.03 5.16
CA ILE A 68 8.71 11.79 4.79
C ILE A 68 7.55 11.54 5.75
N LYS A 69 7.77 11.64 7.08
CA LYS A 69 6.71 11.43 8.07
C LYS A 69 5.57 12.45 7.96
N GLU A 70 5.90 13.71 7.63
CA GLU A 70 4.90 14.77 7.45
C GLU A 70 4.11 14.62 6.14
N CYS A 71 4.78 14.20 5.06
CA CYS A 71 4.19 14.17 3.72
C CYS A 71 3.57 12.82 3.34
N ILE A 72 4.04 11.73 3.95
CA ILE A 72 3.58 10.37 3.69
C ILE A 72 3.05 9.78 5.01
N PRO A 73 1.76 9.99 5.31
CA PRO A 73 1.16 9.43 6.52
C PRO A 73 1.15 7.90 6.49
N ASP A 74 1.07 7.27 7.66
CA ASP A 74 1.21 5.81 7.82
C ASP A 74 0.27 5.00 6.92
N HIS A 75 -0.97 5.46 6.72
CA HIS A 75 -1.92 4.78 5.85
C HIS A 75 -1.49 4.82 4.37
N LEU A 76 -0.95 5.95 3.89
CA LEU A 76 -0.41 6.04 2.53
C LEU A 76 0.86 5.20 2.38
N SER A 77 1.74 5.23 3.38
CA SER A 77 2.94 4.37 3.39
C SER A 77 2.58 2.89 3.30
N TYR A 78 1.59 2.47 4.09
CA TYR A 78 1.05 1.11 4.05
C TYR A 78 0.49 0.76 2.67
N SER A 79 -0.40 1.60 2.14
CA SER A 79 -1.02 1.38 0.84
C SER A 79 0.01 1.26 -0.28
N CYS A 80 1.00 2.17 -0.34
CA CYS A 80 2.09 2.11 -1.32
C CYS A 80 2.87 0.78 -1.27
N ARG A 81 3.08 0.23 -0.08
CA ARG A 81 3.88 -1.00 0.13
C ARG A 81 3.10 -2.29 -0.15
N PHE A 82 1.80 -2.33 0.18
CA PHE A 82 1.06 -3.60 0.31
C PHE A 82 -0.16 -3.74 -0.59
N TRP A 83 -0.58 -2.73 -1.37
CA TRP A 83 -1.76 -2.82 -2.25
C TRP A 83 -1.72 -4.09 -3.14
N HIS A 84 -0.56 -4.38 -3.75
CA HIS A 84 -0.40 -5.52 -4.66
C HIS A 84 -0.55 -6.87 -3.95
N THR A 85 -0.11 -6.97 -2.69
CA THR A 85 -0.28 -8.18 -1.89
C THR A 85 -1.77 -8.44 -1.67
N HIS A 86 -2.56 -7.41 -1.38
CA HIS A 86 -4.01 -7.56 -1.22
C HIS A 86 -4.71 -7.91 -2.53
N VAL A 87 -4.31 -7.29 -3.65
CA VAL A 87 -4.83 -7.64 -4.98
C VAL A 87 -4.56 -9.11 -5.30
N ARG A 88 -3.36 -9.63 -5.01
CA ARG A 88 -2.97 -11.02 -5.29
C ARG A 88 -3.78 -12.06 -4.50
N GLU A 89 -4.10 -11.74 -3.24
CA GLU A 89 -4.91 -12.62 -2.38
C GLU A 89 -6.42 -12.48 -2.62
N THR A 90 -6.84 -11.48 -3.39
CA THR A 90 -8.24 -11.25 -3.74
C THR A 90 -8.63 -12.10 -4.95
N LYS A 91 -9.82 -12.74 -4.89
CA LYS A 91 -10.40 -13.35 -6.10
C LYS A 91 -10.58 -12.28 -7.16
N PHE A 92 -10.50 -12.67 -8.44
CA PHE A 92 -10.65 -11.70 -9.53
C PHE A 92 -11.91 -10.83 -9.35
N ASP A 93 -11.67 -9.53 -9.30
CA ASP A 93 -12.69 -8.50 -9.18
C ASP A 93 -12.45 -7.46 -10.27
N ALA A 94 -13.45 -7.23 -11.12
CA ALA A 94 -13.34 -6.34 -12.26
C ALA A 94 -13.18 -4.87 -11.87
N HIS A 95 -13.72 -4.47 -10.72
CA HIS A 95 -13.59 -3.12 -10.20
C HIS A 95 -12.16 -2.87 -9.71
N ILE A 96 -11.60 -3.78 -8.90
CA ILE A 96 -10.20 -3.69 -8.45
C ILE A 96 -9.25 -3.69 -9.65
N ALA A 97 -9.49 -4.54 -10.65
CA ALA A 97 -8.68 -4.57 -11.87
C ALA A 97 -8.70 -3.21 -12.62
N ALA A 98 -9.85 -2.53 -12.66
CA ALA A 98 -9.97 -1.21 -13.25
C ALA A 98 -9.20 -0.14 -12.45
N GLU A 99 -9.23 -0.19 -11.12
CA GLU A 99 -8.47 0.71 -10.25
C GLU A 99 -6.96 0.51 -10.38
N VAL A 100 -6.50 -0.74 -10.43
CA VAL A 100 -5.08 -1.06 -10.70
C VAL A 100 -4.67 -0.52 -12.06
N LYS A 101 -5.48 -0.73 -13.09
CA LYS A 101 -5.22 -0.17 -14.42
C LYS A 101 -5.14 1.36 -14.38
N ALA A 102 -6.03 2.03 -13.63
CA ALA A 102 -6.01 3.48 -13.49
C ALA A 102 -4.77 4.01 -12.76
N LEU A 103 -4.24 3.27 -11.78
CA LEU A 103 -2.97 3.57 -11.11
C LEU A 103 -1.77 3.43 -12.08
N LEU A 104 -1.78 2.40 -12.93
CA LEU A 104 -0.66 2.07 -13.81
C LEU A 104 -0.67 2.83 -15.15
N ALA A 105 -1.83 3.30 -15.62
CA ALA A 105 -1.98 3.85 -16.97
C ALA A 105 -1.50 5.31 -17.15
N ASN A 106 -1.06 5.98 -16.09
CA ASN A 106 -0.68 7.40 -16.14
C ASN A 106 0.53 7.69 -15.22
N GLU A 107 0.85 8.98 -15.07
CA GLU A 107 1.90 9.51 -14.21
C GLU A 107 1.83 9.08 -12.73
N ARG A 108 0.69 8.56 -12.26
CA ARG A 108 0.56 8.03 -10.89
C ARG A 108 1.49 6.86 -10.61
N ILE A 109 1.86 6.06 -11.62
CA ILE A 109 2.88 5.02 -11.44
C ILE A 109 4.22 5.65 -11.04
N LEU A 110 4.56 6.81 -11.60
CA LEU A 110 5.80 7.52 -11.26
C LEU A 110 5.72 8.10 -9.86
N PHE A 111 4.57 8.64 -9.44
CA PHE A 111 4.38 9.15 -8.08
C PHE A 111 4.43 8.03 -7.04
N TRP A 112 3.91 6.84 -7.38
CA TRP A 112 4.03 5.66 -6.54
C TRP A 112 5.50 5.20 -6.42
N LEU A 113 6.24 5.13 -7.53
CA LEU A 113 7.67 4.80 -7.53
C LEU A 113 8.49 5.81 -6.74
N GLU A 114 8.17 7.10 -6.87
CA GLU A 114 8.78 8.17 -6.07
C GLU A 114 8.55 7.95 -4.57
N ALA A 115 7.29 7.69 -4.18
CA ALA A 115 6.95 7.40 -2.78
C ALA A 115 7.67 6.13 -2.27
N LEU A 116 7.76 5.07 -3.07
CA LEU A 116 8.52 3.86 -2.70
C LEU A 116 10.02 4.13 -2.58
N GLY A 117 10.60 4.98 -3.43
CA GLY A 117 12.00 5.39 -3.33
C GLY A 117 12.29 6.18 -2.06
N LEU A 118 11.37 7.02 -1.62
CA LEU A 118 11.45 7.75 -0.35
C LEU A 118 11.28 6.81 0.86
N LEU A 119 10.43 5.80 0.73
CA LEU A 119 10.13 4.81 1.76
C LEU A 119 11.16 3.66 1.84
N ASP A 120 12.20 3.68 1.00
CA ASP A 120 13.19 2.60 0.85
C ASP A 120 12.52 1.23 0.62
N ALA A 121 11.55 1.21 -0.32
CA ALA A 121 10.66 0.08 -0.57
C ALA A 121 10.57 -0.30 -2.06
N LEU A 122 11.55 0.14 -2.88
CA LEU A 122 11.60 -0.18 -4.31
C LEU A 122 11.76 -1.67 -4.59
N SER A 123 12.27 -2.45 -3.63
CA SER A 123 12.32 -3.92 -3.72
C SER A 123 10.95 -4.57 -3.96
N ASN A 124 9.85 -3.89 -3.62
CA ASN A 124 8.49 -4.41 -3.78
C ASN A 124 7.95 -4.26 -5.21
N VAL A 125 8.59 -3.44 -6.05
CA VAL A 125 8.08 -3.11 -7.39
C VAL A 125 7.95 -4.32 -8.31
N PRO A 126 8.93 -5.25 -8.40
CA PRO A 126 8.81 -6.41 -9.27
C PRO A 126 7.59 -7.27 -8.94
N GLU A 127 7.36 -7.54 -7.65
CA GLU A 127 6.21 -8.33 -7.18
C GLU A 127 4.87 -7.64 -7.39
N ALA A 128 4.87 -6.31 -7.46
CA ALA A 128 3.66 -5.52 -7.66
C ALA A 128 3.24 -5.39 -9.14
N LEU A 129 4.16 -5.64 -10.08
CA LEU A 129 3.95 -5.49 -11.52
C LEU A 129 4.01 -6.81 -12.31
N THR A 130 4.13 -7.94 -11.62
CA THR A 130 4.05 -9.29 -12.21
C THR A 130 2.72 -9.96 -11.93
#